data_AF-A0A6N8FPB4-F1
#
_entry.id   AF-A0A6N8FPB4-F1
#
_cell.length_a   1.000
_cell.length_b   1.000
_cell.length_c   1.000
_cell.angle_alpha   90.00
_cell.angle_beta   90.00
_cell.angle_gamma   90.00
#
_symmetry.space_group_name_H-M   'P 1'
#
loop_
_entity.id
_entity.type
_entity.pdbx_description
1 polymer ?
#
loop_
_entity_poly.entity_id
_entity_poly.type
_entity_poly.pdbx_seq_one_letter_code
_entity_poly.pdbx_strand_id
1 'polypeptide(L)'
;MNIKQKVDNHNNMHKLDDDEVIRLIHQGDKQALDYLINKYKNFVRAKARTYFLIGADKEDIIQEGMIGLYKAIRDYDGEKLSSFKAFAELCITRQIITAIKTATRQKHIPLNSYISLDKPIYDEESDRTLLDVIAGSKAIDPQELLVNREKFGDMEIKLSELLSEFEKDVLHLYLDGRSYQEISDELKRHVKSVDNALQRVKRKLEQLLETNEVNL
;
A
#
# COMPACT_ATOMS: atom_id res chain seq x y z
N MET A 1 -18.99 -22.96 40.30
CA MET A 1 -18.37 -21.69 40.75
C MET A 1 -19.46 -20.63 40.79
N ASN A 2 -19.73 -20.06 41.96
CA ASN A 2 -21.01 -19.41 42.29
C ASN A 2 -21.06 -17.94 41.80
N ILE A 3 -22.22 -17.51 41.27
CA ILE A 3 -22.44 -16.15 40.72
C ILE A 3 -22.18 -15.06 41.78
N LYS A 4 -22.37 -15.35 43.07
CA LYS A 4 -22.05 -14.43 44.18
C LYS A 4 -20.54 -14.13 44.30
N GLN A 5 -19.65 -15.11 44.09
CA GLN A 5 -18.20 -14.89 44.11
C GLN A 5 -17.71 -14.02 42.95
N LYS A 6 -18.42 -13.98 41.82
CA LYS A 6 -18.09 -13.13 40.66
C LYS A 6 -18.43 -11.66 40.87
N VAL A 7 -19.43 -11.35 41.71
CA VAL A 7 -19.91 -9.98 41.95
C VAL A 7 -19.11 -9.32 43.08
N ASP A 8 -18.68 -10.09 44.08
CA ASP A 8 -17.88 -9.57 45.21
C ASP A 8 -16.48 -9.09 44.78
N ASN A 9 -15.88 -9.67 43.73
CA ASN A 9 -14.57 -9.24 43.21
C ASN A 9 -14.60 -7.90 42.44
N HIS A 10 -15.72 -7.51 41.84
CA HIS A 10 -15.80 -6.26 41.06
C HIS A 10 -15.77 -5.01 41.97
N ASN A 11 -16.28 -5.12 43.20
CA ASN A 11 -16.35 -4.01 44.15
C ASN A 11 -15.02 -3.66 44.84
N ASN A 12 -14.04 -4.57 44.85
CA ASN A 12 -12.72 -4.28 45.45
C ASN A 12 -11.70 -3.72 44.47
N MET A 13 -11.89 -3.90 43.15
CA MET A 13 -10.96 -3.41 42.12
C MET A 13 -10.83 -1.87 42.10
N HIS A 14 -11.87 -1.15 42.54
CA HIS A 14 -11.87 0.32 42.66
C HIS A 14 -10.93 0.88 43.74
N LYS A 15 -10.49 0.04 44.69
CA LYS A 15 -9.58 0.44 45.76
C LYS A 15 -8.11 0.18 45.44
N LEU A 16 -7.85 -0.61 44.40
CA LEU A 16 -6.51 -0.95 43.95
C LEU A 16 -5.96 0.15 43.05
N ASP A 17 -4.64 0.37 43.11
CA ASP A 17 -3.95 1.21 42.14
C ASP A 17 -3.84 0.51 40.77
N ASP A 18 -3.40 1.25 39.75
CA ASP A 18 -3.29 0.69 38.40
C ASP A 18 -2.25 -0.43 38.31
N ASP A 19 -1.18 -0.36 39.08
CA ASP A 19 -0.07 -1.32 39.03
C ASP A 19 -0.49 -2.66 39.68
N GLU A 20 -1.24 -2.61 40.77
CA GLU A 20 -1.89 -3.75 41.41
C GLU A 20 -2.85 -4.46 40.47
N VAL A 21 -3.70 -3.69 39.77
CA VAL A 21 -4.64 -4.24 38.79
C VAL A 21 -3.87 -4.89 37.63
N ILE A 22 -2.80 -4.26 37.14
CA ILE A 22 -1.98 -4.82 36.05
C ILE A 22 -1.27 -6.11 36.48
N ARG A 23 -0.78 -6.19 37.73
CA ARG A 23 -0.20 -7.43 38.26
C ARG A 23 -1.21 -8.58 38.22
N LEU A 24 -2.47 -8.34 38.55
CA LEU A 24 -3.54 -9.35 38.44
C LEU A 24 -3.80 -9.74 36.98
N ILE A 25 -3.76 -8.78 36.05
CA ILE A 25 -3.90 -9.04 34.61
C ILE A 25 -2.78 -9.94 34.10
N HIS A 26 -1.53 -9.69 34.51
CA HIS A 26 -0.38 -10.53 34.14
C HIS A 26 -0.45 -11.94 34.74
N GLN A 27 -1.15 -12.12 35.85
CA GLN A 27 -1.50 -13.43 36.42
C GLN A 27 -2.68 -14.12 35.71
N GLY A 28 -3.29 -13.46 34.71
CA GLY A 28 -4.36 -14.01 33.88
C GLY A 28 -5.78 -13.63 34.31
N ASP A 29 -5.95 -12.65 35.21
CA ASP A 29 -7.27 -12.18 35.64
C ASP A 29 -7.95 -11.35 34.52
N LYS A 30 -8.93 -11.96 33.87
CA LYS A 30 -9.72 -11.32 32.81
C LYS A 30 -10.66 -10.23 33.34
N GLN A 31 -11.14 -10.34 34.59
CA GLN A 31 -12.01 -9.32 35.18
C GLN A 31 -11.23 -8.05 35.48
N ALA A 32 -9.98 -8.18 35.93
CA ALA A 32 -9.07 -7.05 36.11
C ALA A 32 -8.80 -6.33 34.78
N LEU A 33 -8.63 -7.09 33.69
CA LEU A 33 -8.44 -6.54 32.34
C LEU A 33 -9.66 -5.73 31.89
N ASP A 34 -10.86 -6.32 31.99
CA ASP A 34 -12.11 -5.64 31.62
C ASP A 34 -12.30 -4.36 32.45
N TYR A 35 -12.01 -4.41 33.75
CA TYR A 35 -12.07 -3.25 34.63
C TYR A 35 -11.13 -2.13 34.17
N LEU A 36 -9.86 -2.45 33.93
CA LEU A 36 -8.85 -1.45 33.55
C LEU A 36 -9.12 -0.84 32.17
N ILE A 37 -9.56 -1.67 31.21
CA ILE A 37 -9.99 -1.20 29.89
C ILE A 37 -11.15 -0.21 30.02
N ASN A 38 -12.16 -0.53 30.84
CA ASN A 38 -13.31 0.36 31.05
C ASN A 38 -12.91 1.65 31.78
N LYS A 39 -12.03 1.58 32.77
CA LYS A 39 -11.47 2.75 33.50
C LYS A 39 -10.80 3.74 32.54
N TYR A 40 -10.04 3.24 31.56
CA TYR A 40 -9.28 4.05 30.62
C TYR A 40 -10.00 4.36 29.30
N LYS A 41 -11.20 3.81 29.05
CA LYS A 41 -11.96 4.02 27.81
C LYS A 41 -12.20 5.49 27.47
N ASN A 42 -12.58 6.30 28.46
CA ASN A 42 -12.81 7.74 28.24
C ASN A 42 -11.51 8.51 28.02
N PHE A 43 -10.41 8.05 28.60
CA PHE A 43 -9.08 8.60 28.34
C PHE A 43 -8.66 8.36 26.89
N VAL A 44 -8.84 7.14 26.37
CA VAL A 44 -8.61 6.82 24.96
C VAL A 44 -9.46 7.71 24.06
N ARG A 45 -10.76 7.85 24.35
CA ARG A 45 -11.65 8.75 23.59
C ARG A 45 -11.17 10.18 23.60
N ALA A 46 -10.68 10.69 24.74
CA ALA A 46 -10.17 12.05 24.82
C ALA A 46 -8.92 12.24 23.95
N LYS A 47 -8.01 11.26 23.92
CA LYS A 47 -6.80 11.29 23.07
C LYS A 47 -7.13 11.12 21.59
N ALA A 48 -8.08 10.26 21.24
CA ALA A 48 -8.49 10.04 19.86
C ALA A 48 -9.17 11.26 19.21
N ARG A 49 -9.86 12.10 20.00
CA ARG A 49 -10.61 13.28 19.49
C ARG A 49 -9.78 14.26 18.66
N THR A 50 -8.48 14.37 18.90
CA THR A 50 -7.61 15.30 18.17
C THR A 50 -7.14 14.76 16.82
N TYR A 51 -7.46 13.51 16.50
CA TYR A 51 -7.06 12.84 15.27
C TYR A 51 -8.25 12.68 14.33
N PHE A 52 -7.96 12.75 13.04
CA PHE A 52 -8.95 12.61 11.97
C PHE A 52 -8.34 11.84 10.81
N LEU A 53 -9.14 10.97 10.20
CA LEU A 53 -8.77 10.18 9.03
C LEU A 53 -9.91 10.30 8.01
N ILE A 54 -9.60 10.83 6.83
CA ILE A 54 -10.58 11.02 5.75
C ILE A 54 -11.09 9.65 5.31
N GLY A 55 -12.43 9.50 5.29
CA GLY A 55 -13.09 8.25 4.89
C GLY A 55 -13.19 7.19 5.99
N ALA A 56 -12.80 7.50 7.23
CA ALA A 56 -12.98 6.63 8.39
C ALA A 56 -13.85 7.30 9.45
N ASP A 57 -14.56 6.48 10.24
CA ASP A 57 -15.40 6.96 11.32
C ASP A 57 -14.56 7.31 12.56
N LYS A 58 -15.09 8.19 13.41
CA LYS A 58 -14.44 8.52 14.69
C LYS A 58 -14.27 7.28 15.58
N GLU A 59 -15.18 6.31 15.46
CA GLU A 59 -15.09 5.05 16.19
C GLU A 59 -13.88 4.22 15.74
N ASP A 60 -13.48 4.26 14.46
CA ASP A 60 -12.29 3.54 13.98
C ASP A 60 -11.01 4.05 14.66
N ILE A 61 -10.89 5.36 14.81
CA ILE A 61 -9.75 6.00 15.50
C ILE A 61 -9.76 5.63 16.99
N ILE A 62 -10.93 5.60 17.62
CA ILE A 62 -11.07 5.17 19.01
C ILE A 62 -10.64 3.71 19.16
N GLN A 63 -11.06 2.83 18.25
CA GLN A 63 -10.70 1.41 18.28
C GLN A 63 -9.19 1.18 18.13
N GLU A 64 -8.52 1.91 17.25
CA GLU A 64 -7.05 1.91 17.18
C GLU A 64 -6.42 2.39 18.49
N GLY A 65 -6.99 3.43 19.11
CA GLY A 65 -6.58 3.85 20.46
C GLY A 65 -6.77 2.76 21.52
N MET A 66 -7.88 2.00 21.47
CA MET A 66 -8.15 0.90 22.40
C MET A 66 -7.15 -0.25 22.20
N ILE A 67 -6.74 -0.54 20.97
CA ILE A 67 -5.66 -1.50 20.68
C ILE A 67 -4.35 -1.02 21.30
N GLY A 68 -4.04 0.28 21.22
CA GLY A 68 -2.87 0.87 21.85
C GLY A 68 -2.89 0.75 23.38
N LEU A 69 -4.05 0.97 24.00
CA LEU A 69 -4.26 0.74 25.44
C LEU A 69 -4.04 -0.73 25.81
N TYR A 70 -4.61 -1.67 25.05
CA TYR A 70 -4.44 -3.10 25.31
C TYR A 70 -2.97 -3.53 25.27
N LYS A 71 -2.21 -3.04 24.28
CA LYS A 71 -0.76 -3.26 24.21
C LYS A 71 -0.04 -2.65 25.40
N ALA A 72 -0.44 -1.44 25.84
CA ALA A 72 0.13 -0.82 27.02
C ALA A 72 -0.09 -1.66 28.29
N ILE A 73 -1.30 -2.18 28.50
CA ILE A 73 -1.61 -3.05 29.66
C ILE A 73 -0.74 -4.31 29.64
N ARG A 74 -0.61 -4.93 28.46
CA ARG A 74 0.19 -6.15 28.29
C ARG A 74 1.69 -5.92 28.54
N ASP A 75 2.23 -4.81 28.03
CA ASP A 75 3.67 -4.57 27.96
C ASP A 75 4.20 -3.66 29.09
N TYR A 76 3.32 -3.13 29.95
CA TYR A 76 3.71 -2.26 31.06
C TYR A 76 4.55 -3.01 32.09
N ASP A 77 5.56 -2.33 32.61
CA ASP A 77 6.47 -2.83 33.63
C ASP A 77 6.52 -1.79 34.77
N GLY A 78 5.93 -2.16 35.90
CA GLY A 78 5.78 -1.28 37.07
C GLY A 78 7.08 -0.98 37.81
N GLU A 79 8.18 -1.68 37.50
CA GLU A 79 9.51 -1.39 38.07
C GLU A 79 10.15 -0.13 37.44
N LYS A 80 9.57 0.40 36.35
CA LYS A 80 10.06 1.60 35.66
C LYS A 80 9.46 2.87 36.28
N LEU A 81 10.24 3.95 36.28
CA LEU A 81 9.89 5.25 36.90
C LEU A 81 8.64 5.96 36.33
N SER A 82 8.05 5.47 35.24
CA SER A 82 6.88 6.08 34.60
C SER A 82 5.58 5.44 35.05
N SER A 83 4.60 6.26 35.46
CA SER A 83 3.26 5.76 35.78
C SER A 83 2.59 5.09 34.58
N PHE A 84 1.74 4.10 34.85
CA PHE A 84 0.99 3.40 33.80
C PHE A 84 0.24 4.38 32.88
N LYS A 85 -0.40 5.41 33.45
CA LYS A 85 -1.13 6.42 32.67
C LYS A 85 -0.26 7.10 31.61
N ALA A 86 0.97 7.46 31.96
CA ALA A 86 1.91 8.10 31.03
C ALA A 86 2.35 7.13 29.93
N PHE A 87 2.61 5.87 30.29
CA PHE A 87 2.97 4.83 29.33
C PHE A 87 1.81 4.49 28.38
N ALA A 88 0.60 4.36 28.91
CA ALA A 88 -0.62 4.14 28.13
C ALA A 88 -0.85 5.28 27.14
N GLU A 89 -0.68 6.54 27.56
CA GLU A 89 -0.79 7.69 26.66
C GLU A 89 0.14 7.59 25.44
N LEU A 90 1.40 7.22 25.69
CA LEU A 90 2.39 7.05 24.63
C LEU A 90 1.98 5.96 23.64
N CYS A 91 1.56 4.80 24.15
CA CYS A 91 1.16 3.67 23.31
C CYS A 91 -0.13 3.93 22.52
N ILE A 92 -1.15 4.51 23.15
CA ILE A 92 -2.41 4.91 22.50
C ILE A 92 -2.11 5.85 21.34
N THR A 93 -1.34 6.91 21.61
CA THR A 93 -1.01 7.94 20.63
C THR A 93 -0.21 7.36 19.45
N ARG A 94 0.80 6.53 19.73
CA ARG A 94 1.60 5.87 18.69
C ARG A 94 0.76 4.93 17.82
N GLN A 95 -0.16 4.16 18.42
CA GLN A 95 -1.02 3.24 17.68
C GLN A 95 -1.94 4.00 16.71
N ILE A 96 -2.60 5.07 17.18
CA ILE A 96 -3.45 5.93 16.35
C ILE A 96 -2.63 6.53 15.18
N ILE A 97 -1.47 7.12 15.46
CA ILE A 97 -0.61 7.72 14.42
C ILE A 97 -0.16 6.66 13.40
N THR A 98 0.17 5.45 13.87
CA THR A 98 0.60 4.35 12.99
C THR A 98 -0.51 3.90 12.06
N ALA A 99 -1.74 3.78 12.58
CA ALA A 99 -2.91 3.44 11.78
C ALA A 99 -3.18 4.49 10.70
N ILE A 100 -3.18 5.78 11.08
CA ILE A 100 -3.36 6.89 10.13
C ILE A 100 -2.27 6.88 9.05
N LYS A 101 -1.00 6.73 9.43
CA LYS A 101 0.12 6.67 8.47
C LYS A 101 0.03 5.47 7.54
N THR A 102 -0.47 4.34 8.02
CA THR A 102 -0.67 3.14 7.22
C THR A 102 -1.79 3.36 6.20
N ALA A 103 -2.94 3.89 6.63
CA ALA A 103 -4.09 4.16 5.78
C ALA A 103 -3.83 5.26 4.73
N THR A 104 -3.04 6.28 5.10
CA THR A 104 -2.66 7.40 4.21
C THR A 104 -1.38 7.15 3.42
N ARG A 105 -0.83 5.92 3.46
CA ARG A 105 0.43 5.61 2.80
C ARG A 105 0.30 5.78 1.29
N GLN A 106 1.07 6.71 0.74
CA GLN A 106 0.92 7.23 -0.62
C GLN A 106 1.06 6.21 -1.77
N LYS A 107 1.52 4.98 -1.51
CA LYS A 107 1.51 3.89 -2.50
C LYS A 107 0.09 3.49 -2.96
N HIS A 108 -0.95 3.91 -2.23
CA HIS A 108 -2.36 3.66 -2.55
C HIS A 108 -3.17 4.94 -2.85
N ILE A 109 -2.53 6.10 -3.09
CA ILE A 109 -3.26 7.32 -3.52
C ILE A 109 -4.17 7.07 -4.75
N PRO A 110 -3.72 6.35 -5.79
CA PRO A 110 -4.60 6.04 -6.91
C PRO A 110 -5.85 5.27 -6.47
N LEU A 111 -5.78 4.51 -5.37
CA LEU A 111 -6.86 3.67 -4.87
C LEU A 111 -7.96 4.40 -4.07
N ASN A 112 -7.62 5.51 -3.41
CA ASN A 112 -8.53 6.22 -2.50
C ASN A 112 -9.17 7.46 -3.11
N SER A 113 -8.81 7.80 -4.36
CA SER A 113 -9.37 8.92 -5.12
C SER A 113 -10.14 8.47 -6.36
N TYR A 114 -10.59 7.22 -6.40
CA TYR A 114 -11.36 6.75 -7.55
C TYR A 114 -12.69 7.48 -7.64
N ILE A 115 -12.96 7.98 -8.85
CA ILE A 115 -14.28 8.43 -9.24
C ILE A 115 -14.90 7.24 -9.97
N SER A 116 -16.09 6.80 -9.54
CA SER A 116 -16.80 5.73 -10.22
C SER A 116 -17.04 6.12 -11.68
N LEU A 117 -16.67 5.25 -12.62
CA LEU A 117 -16.95 5.47 -14.03
C LEU A 117 -18.46 5.47 -14.30
N ASP A 118 -19.24 4.80 -13.46
CA ASP A 118 -20.71 4.79 -13.50
C ASP A 118 -21.34 6.03 -12.86
N LYS A 119 -20.55 6.99 -12.36
CA LYS A 119 -21.09 8.23 -11.78
C LYS A 119 -21.70 9.10 -12.89
N PRO A 120 -22.96 9.57 -12.75
CA PRO A 120 -23.56 10.53 -13.66
C PRO A 120 -22.79 11.85 -13.70
N ILE A 121 -22.65 12.45 -14.89
CA ILE A 121 -21.82 13.65 -15.09
C ILE A 121 -22.55 14.95 -14.70
N TYR A 122 -23.87 14.99 -14.89
CA TYR A 122 -24.66 16.21 -14.76
C TYR A 122 -25.58 16.19 -13.53
N ASP A 123 -26.60 15.34 -13.51
CA ASP A 123 -27.47 15.13 -12.34
C ASP A 123 -27.62 13.61 -12.04
N GLU A 124 -28.23 13.28 -10.90
CA GLU A 124 -28.42 11.88 -10.46
C GLU A 124 -29.44 11.08 -11.31
N GLU A 125 -30.20 11.73 -12.20
CA GLU A 125 -31.14 11.13 -13.15
C GLU A 125 -30.55 10.98 -14.57
N SER A 126 -29.34 11.46 -14.82
CA SER A 126 -28.68 11.37 -16.11
C SER A 126 -28.19 9.95 -16.39
N ASP A 127 -28.70 9.34 -17.46
CA ASP A 127 -28.25 8.05 -17.99
C ASP A 127 -26.79 8.07 -18.50
N ARG A 128 -26.19 9.26 -18.68
CA ARG A 128 -24.79 9.42 -19.10
C ARG A 128 -23.84 9.41 -17.91
N THR A 129 -22.92 8.46 -17.94
CA THR A 129 -21.89 8.22 -16.93
C THR A 129 -20.52 8.72 -17.38
N LEU A 130 -19.57 8.82 -16.45
CA LEU A 130 -18.17 9.14 -16.78
C LEU A 130 -17.56 8.15 -17.78
N LEU A 131 -17.97 6.88 -17.78
CA LEU A 131 -17.53 5.88 -18.75
C LEU A 131 -17.87 6.29 -20.19
N ASP A 132 -19.06 6.86 -20.40
CA ASP A 132 -19.57 7.25 -21.73
C ASP A 132 -18.81 8.43 -22.33
N VAL A 133 -18.21 9.28 -21.48
CA VAL A 133 -17.43 10.46 -21.89
C VAL A 133 -15.93 10.17 -21.92
N ILE A 134 -15.46 9.30 -21.03
CA ILE A 134 -14.05 8.89 -20.96
C ILE A 134 -13.72 7.83 -22.03
N ALA A 135 -14.71 7.31 -22.75
CA ALA A 135 -14.55 6.39 -23.88
C ALA A 135 -13.28 6.69 -24.71
N GLY A 136 -12.25 5.89 -24.46
CA GLY A 136 -11.02 5.71 -25.22
C GLY A 136 -10.28 6.99 -25.62
N SER A 137 -9.17 7.27 -24.94
CA SER A 137 -8.04 7.99 -25.55
C SER A 137 -7.80 7.44 -26.98
N LYS A 138 -8.13 8.27 -27.98
CA LYS A 138 -8.18 7.94 -29.41
C LYS A 138 -9.10 6.76 -29.75
N ALA A 139 -10.26 7.03 -30.35
CA ALA A 139 -10.70 6.15 -31.42
C ALA A 139 -9.51 6.08 -32.41
N ILE A 140 -8.78 4.97 -32.43
CA ILE A 140 -7.62 4.86 -33.31
C ILE A 140 -8.19 4.86 -34.72
N ASP A 141 -8.00 5.98 -35.41
CA ASP A 141 -8.42 6.15 -36.79
C ASP A 141 -7.83 4.98 -37.61
N PRO A 142 -8.64 4.22 -38.39
CA PRO A 142 -8.12 3.17 -39.26
C PRO A 142 -6.98 3.64 -40.15
N GLN A 143 -6.96 4.93 -40.54
CA GLN A 143 -5.85 5.54 -41.26
C GLN A 143 -4.59 5.64 -40.37
N GLU A 144 -4.72 6.04 -39.11
CA GLU A 144 -3.59 6.09 -38.16
C GLU A 144 -3.04 4.68 -37.87
N LEU A 145 -3.90 3.65 -37.80
CA LEU A 145 -3.47 2.25 -37.71
C LEU A 145 -2.63 1.83 -38.93
N LEU A 146 -3.07 2.20 -40.13
CA LEU A 146 -2.36 1.87 -41.37
C LEU A 146 -1.00 2.58 -41.44
N VAL A 147 -0.97 3.89 -41.17
CA VAL A 147 0.27 4.69 -41.13
C VAL A 147 1.24 4.14 -40.09
N ASN A 148 0.75 3.76 -38.90
CA ASN A 148 1.60 3.15 -37.88
C ASN A 148 2.14 1.80 -38.35
N ARG A 149 1.33 0.96 -38.99
CA ARG A 149 1.78 -0.34 -39.52
C ARG A 149 2.88 -0.20 -40.56
N GLU A 150 2.78 0.79 -41.46
CA GLU A 150 3.83 1.09 -42.45
C GLU A 150 5.10 1.58 -41.76
N LYS A 151 4.99 2.53 -40.83
CA LYS A 151 6.13 3.03 -40.03
C LYS A 151 6.83 1.93 -39.24
N PHE A 152 6.08 0.98 -38.68
CA PHE A 152 6.64 -0.18 -37.98
C PHE A 152 7.42 -1.09 -38.94
N GLY A 153 6.89 -1.35 -40.14
CA GLY A 153 7.58 -2.14 -41.16
C GLY A 153 8.90 -1.51 -41.61
N ASP A 154 8.90 -0.20 -41.89
CA ASP A 154 10.12 0.54 -42.24
C ASP A 154 11.16 0.53 -41.12
N MET A 155 10.69 0.62 -39.87
CA MET A 155 11.55 0.55 -38.70
C MET A 155 12.16 -0.84 -38.53
N GLU A 156 11.39 -1.90 -38.74
CA GLU A 156 11.84 -3.28 -38.65
C GLU A 156 12.92 -3.58 -39.70
N ILE A 157 12.73 -3.11 -40.94
CA ILE A 157 13.73 -3.24 -42.02
C ILE A 157 15.03 -2.54 -41.64
N LYS A 158 14.96 -1.24 -41.28
CA LYS A 158 16.16 -0.47 -40.90
C LYS A 158 16.86 -1.06 -39.69
N LEU A 159 16.12 -1.53 -38.69
CA LEU A 159 16.70 -2.16 -37.51
C LEU A 159 17.41 -3.47 -37.87
N SER A 160 16.83 -4.27 -38.78
CA SER A 160 17.45 -5.50 -39.26
C SER A 160 18.76 -5.26 -40.03
N GLU A 161 18.93 -4.09 -40.66
CA GLU A 161 20.17 -3.70 -41.34
C GLU A 161 21.23 -3.18 -40.35
N LEU A 162 20.81 -2.52 -39.27
CA LEU A 162 21.71 -1.92 -38.28
C LEU A 162 22.24 -2.93 -37.24
N LEU A 163 21.45 -3.94 -36.89
CA LEU A 163 21.84 -4.94 -35.91
C LEU A 163 22.73 -6.02 -36.52
N SER A 164 23.76 -6.42 -35.78
CA SER A 164 24.51 -7.63 -36.11
C SER A 164 23.67 -8.88 -35.85
N GLU A 165 23.99 -10.01 -36.50
CA GLU A 165 23.27 -11.28 -36.30
C GLU A 165 23.17 -11.66 -34.81
N PHE A 166 24.25 -11.49 -34.04
CA PHE A 166 24.22 -11.74 -32.60
C PHE A 166 23.29 -10.79 -31.83
N GLU A 167 23.19 -9.52 -32.24
CA GLU A 167 22.26 -8.58 -31.61
C GLU A 167 20.81 -8.87 -31.98
N LYS A 168 20.54 -9.36 -33.20
CA LYS A 168 19.21 -9.80 -33.63
C LYS A 168 18.75 -11.00 -32.79
N ASP A 169 19.59 -12.01 -32.66
CA ASP A 169 19.29 -13.22 -31.87
C ASP A 169 19.01 -12.86 -30.40
N VAL A 170 19.85 -12.01 -29.81
CA VAL A 170 19.66 -11.53 -28.43
C VAL A 170 18.37 -10.71 -28.29
N LEU A 171 18.08 -9.81 -29.22
CA LEU A 171 16.87 -8.99 -29.18
C LEU A 171 15.61 -9.86 -29.32
N HIS A 172 15.61 -10.83 -30.24
CA HIS A 172 14.48 -11.71 -30.45
C HIS A 172 14.12 -12.50 -29.18
N LEU A 173 15.11 -13.16 -28.57
CA LEU A 173 14.89 -13.92 -27.34
C LEU A 173 14.48 -13.03 -26.15
N TYR A 174 15.00 -11.80 -26.09
CA TYR A 174 14.59 -10.83 -25.07
C TYR A 174 13.12 -10.38 -25.25
N LEU A 175 12.68 -10.16 -26.49
CA LEU A 175 11.29 -9.81 -26.80
C LEU A 175 10.33 -10.97 -26.53
N ASP A 176 10.79 -12.21 -26.66
CA ASP A 176 10.06 -13.42 -26.22
C ASP A 176 9.99 -13.57 -24.69
N GLY A 177 10.56 -12.63 -23.93
CA GLY A 177 10.49 -12.58 -22.47
C GLY A 177 11.52 -13.45 -21.74
N ARG A 178 12.56 -13.93 -22.44
CA ARG A 178 13.64 -14.72 -21.82
C ARG A 178 14.51 -13.84 -20.93
N SER A 179 14.95 -14.40 -19.81
CA SER A 179 15.92 -13.79 -18.91
C SER A 179 17.33 -13.80 -19.51
N TYR A 180 18.22 -12.93 -19.01
CA TYR A 180 19.58 -12.82 -19.54
C TYR A 180 20.37 -14.13 -19.41
N GLN A 181 20.07 -14.93 -18.37
CA GLN A 181 20.70 -16.23 -18.15
C GLN A 181 20.22 -17.24 -19.20
N GLU A 182 18.91 -17.31 -19.47
CA GLU A 182 18.36 -18.22 -20.47
C GLU A 182 18.88 -17.90 -21.88
N ILE A 183 18.98 -16.61 -22.23
CA ILE A 183 19.57 -16.15 -23.50
C ILE A 183 21.05 -16.54 -23.58
N SER A 184 21.78 -16.39 -22.45
CA SER A 184 23.19 -16.76 -22.35
C SER A 184 23.40 -18.25 -22.63
N ASP A 185 22.57 -19.09 -22.04
CA ASP A 185 22.64 -20.54 -22.15
C ASP A 185 22.25 -21.02 -23.56
N GLU A 186 21.22 -20.40 -24.16
CA GLU A 186 20.74 -20.71 -25.51
C GLU A 186 21.74 -20.31 -26.60
N LEU A 187 22.30 -19.10 -26.52
CA LEU A 187 23.29 -18.60 -27.48
C LEU A 187 24.71 -19.08 -27.18
N LYS A 188 24.91 -19.84 -26.10
CA LYS A 188 26.23 -20.32 -25.63
C LYS A 188 27.25 -19.18 -25.49
N ARG A 189 26.79 -18.05 -24.97
CA ARG A 189 27.62 -16.87 -24.68
C ARG A 189 27.66 -16.61 -23.19
N HIS A 190 28.48 -15.66 -22.78
CA HIS A 190 28.52 -15.19 -21.40
C HIS A 190 27.40 -14.15 -21.17
N VAL A 191 26.81 -14.13 -19.98
CA VAL A 191 25.70 -13.23 -19.61
C VAL A 191 26.04 -11.76 -19.87
N LYS A 192 27.27 -11.35 -19.57
CA LYS A 192 27.79 -10.00 -19.87
C LYS A 192 27.77 -9.66 -21.37
N SER A 193 27.95 -10.64 -22.25
CA SER A 193 27.88 -10.43 -23.69
C SER A 193 26.44 -10.19 -24.17
N VAL A 194 25.46 -10.83 -23.53
CA VAL A 194 24.02 -10.61 -23.76
C VAL A 194 23.63 -9.20 -23.32
N ASP A 195 24.00 -8.79 -22.10
CA ASP A 195 23.76 -7.44 -21.60
C ASP A 195 24.40 -6.37 -22.50
N ASN A 196 25.66 -6.54 -22.87
CA ASN A 196 26.34 -5.65 -23.80
C ASN A 196 25.66 -5.57 -25.18
N ALA A 197 25.08 -6.68 -25.65
CA ALA A 197 24.33 -6.69 -26.92
C ALA A 197 23.03 -5.89 -26.78
N LEU A 198 22.24 -6.10 -25.72
CA LEU A 198 21.02 -5.31 -25.45
C LEU A 198 21.32 -3.82 -25.30
N GLN A 199 22.42 -3.45 -24.66
CA GLN A 199 22.86 -2.05 -24.56
C GLN A 199 23.25 -1.44 -25.92
N ARG A 200 23.80 -2.24 -26.85
CA ARG A 200 24.10 -1.77 -28.22
C ARG A 200 22.83 -1.67 -29.05
N VAL A 201 21.92 -2.64 -28.94
CA VAL A 201 20.60 -2.61 -29.57
C VAL A 201 19.85 -1.35 -29.17
N LYS A 202 19.77 -1.07 -27.86
CA LYS A 202 19.10 0.14 -27.34
C LYS A 202 19.67 1.42 -27.95
N ARG A 203 21.00 1.58 -27.97
CA ARG A 203 21.66 2.74 -28.57
C ARG A 203 21.39 2.90 -30.06
N LYS A 204 21.42 1.80 -30.82
CA LYS A 204 21.11 1.82 -32.26
C LYS A 204 19.65 2.18 -32.53
N LEU A 205 18.74 1.72 -31.66
CA LEU A 205 17.32 2.04 -31.74
C LEU A 205 17.05 3.51 -31.38
N GLU A 206 17.72 4.06 -30.37
CA GLU A 206 17.67 5.49 -30.04
C GLU A 206 18.14 6.36 -31.23
N GLN A 207 19.26 6.01 -31.87
CA GLN A 207 19.75 6.70 -33.07
C GLN A 207 18.78 6.63 -34.25
N LEU A 208 18.11 5.49 -34.44
CA LEU A 208 17.11 5.30 -35.49
C LEU A 208 15.87 6.17 -35.25
N LEU A 209 15.43 6.28 -33.99
CA LEU A 209 14.31 7.13 -33.60
C LEU A 209 14.65 8.62 -33.82
N GLU A 210 15.82 9.07 -33.37
CA GLU A 210 16.28 10.46 -33.59
C GLU A 210 16.37 10.79 -35.09
N THR A 211 16.85 9.87 -35.92
CA THR A 211 16.95 10.08 -37.38
C THR A 211 15.58 10.13 -38.07
N ASN A 212 14.59 9.39 -37.55
CA ASN A 212 13.23 9.40 -38.08
C ASN A 212 12.42 10.62 -37.60
N GLU A 213 12.69 11.16 -36.39
CA GLU A 213 12.07 12.41 -35.91
C GLU A 213 12.55 13.65 -36.67
N VAL A 214 13.79 13.64 -37.18
CA VAL A 214 14.36 14.74 -38.00
C VAL A 214 13.79 14.77 -39.44
N ASN A 215 13.12 13.69 -39.87
CA ASN A 215 12.48 13.60 -41.20
C ASN A 215 10.96 13.89 -41.18
N LEU A 216 10.44 14.44 -40.09
CA LEU A 216 9.07 14.95 -39.92
C LEU A 216 9.09 16.48 -39.80
#